data_AF-A0A379X1T4-F1
#
_entry.id   AF-A0A379X1T4-F1
#
_cell.length_a   1.000
_cell.length_b   1.000
_cell.length_c   1.000
_cell.angle_alpha   90.00
_cell.angle_beta   90.00
_cell.angle_gamma   90.00
#
_symmetry.space_group_name_H-M   'P 1'
#
loop_
_entity.id
_entity.type
_entity.pdbx_description
1 polymer ?
#
loop_
_entity_poly.entity_id
_entity_poly.type
_entity_poly.pdbx_seq_one_letter_code
_entity_poly.pdbx_strand_id
1 'polypeptide(L)'
;MVVERKIAAEEGKTRHDYGRDAFIDKIWQWKAESGGTITRQMRRLGNSVDWERERFTMDEGLSNAVKEVFVRLYKEDLIYRGKRLVNWDPKLRTAISDLEVENRESKGSMWHIRYPLADGAKTADGKDYLVVATTRPETVLGDTGVAVNPEDPRYKDLIGKFVILPLVNRRIPIVGDEHADMEKGTGCVKITPAHDFNDYEVGKRHALPMINILTFDGDIRETAEVFDTKGEESDVYSSEIPAEFQKLERFAARKAIVAAVDALGLLEEIKPHDLTVPLRRPWRRSYRTDADRPVVRPCRRAGETGGGSG
;
A
#
# COMPACT_ATOMS: atom_id res chain seq x y z
N MET A 1 5.23 -4.08 17.31
CA MET A 1 6.44 -4.93 17.27
C MET A 1 6.41 -5.99 18.38
N VAL A 2 7.37 -6.94 18.45
CA VAL A 2 7.38 -8.00 19.49
C VAL A 2 7.58 -7.41 20.89
N VAL A 3 8.58 -6.54 21.07
CA VAL A 3 8.88 -5.89 22.35
C VAL A 3 7.71 -5.03 22.83
N GLU A 4 7.11 -4.22 21.95
CA GLU A 4 5.92 -3.42 22.28
C GLU A 4 4.75 -4.26 22.77
N ARG A 5 4.50 -5.43 22.13
CA ARG A 5 3.43 -6.34 22.56
C ARG A 5 3.72 -6.97 23.91
N LYS A 6 4.98 -7.31 24.18
CA LYS A 6 5.43 -7.83 25.48
C LYS A 6 5.21 -6.79 26.58
N ILE A 7 5.69 -5.57 26.38
CA ILE A 7 5.52 -4.44 27.32
C ILE A 7 4.04 -4.15 27.57
N ALA A 8 3.22 -4.13 26.52
CA ALA A 8 1.79 -3.91 26.67
C ALA A 8 1.10 -5.03 27.48
N ALA A 9 1.52 -6.28 27.31
CA ALA A 9 0.96 -7.41 28.02
C ALA A 9 1.43 -7.52 29.48
N GLU A 10 2.70 -7.20 29.75
CA GLU A 10 3.32 -7.37 31.08
C GLU A 10 3.19 -6.12 31.95
N GLU A 11 3.35 -4.94 31.36
CA GLU A 11 3.44 -3.66 32.10
C GLU A 11 2.22 -2.76 31.84
N GLY A 12 1.32 -3.12 30.91
CA GLY A 12 0.17 -2.29 30.54
C GLY A 12 0.55 -0.96 29.87
N LYS A 13 1.80 -0.83 29.42
CA LYS A 13 2.37 0.41 28.86
C LYS A 13 2.61 0.30 27.36
N THR A 14 2.81 1.45 26.73
CA THR A 14 3.15 1.61 25.32
C THR A 14 4.58 2.13 25.15
N ARG A 15 5.12 2.09 23.94
CA ARG A 15 6.44 2.69 23.64
C ARG A 15 6.51 4.18 23.96
N HIS A 16 5.37 4.88 23.94
CA HIS A 16 5.30 6.32 24.16
C HIS A 16 5.51 6.68 25.64
N ASP A 17 5.36 5.71 26.54
CA ASP A 17 5.52 5.91 27.99
C ASP A 17 6.99 5.89 28.47
N TYR A 18 7.92 5.33 27.68
CA TYR A 18 9.32 5.14 28.09
C TYR A 18 10.28 6.21 27.54
N GLY A 19 9.85 7.06 26.61
CA GLY A 19 10.78 7.86 25.81
C GLY A 19 11.70 6.97 24.94
N ARG A 20 12.56 7.58 24.12
CA ARG A 20 13.38 6.83 23.13
C ARG A 20 14.42 5.93 23.79
N ASP A 21 15.22 6.47 24.71
CA ASP A 21 16.39 5.78 25.23
C ASP A 21 16.00 4.61 26.14
N ALA A 22 15.07 4.80 27.08
CA ALA A 22 14.64 3.71 27.94
C ALA A 22 13.88 2.62 27.16
N PHE A 23 13.20 2.97 26.05
CA PHE A 23 12.62 1.96 25.16
C PHE A 23 13.69 1.16 24.42
N ILE A 24 14.79 1.81 23.99
CA ILE A 24 15.94 1.11 23.39
C ILE A 24 16.58 0.15 24.40
N ASP A 25 16.72 0.55 25.66
CA ASP A 25 17.25 -0.32 26.71
C ASP A 25 16.39 -1.58 26.90
N LYS A 26 15.06 -1.43 26.89
CA LYS A 26 14.11 -2.56 26.92
C LYS A 26 14.27 -3.48 25.71
N ILE A 27 14.54 -2.94 24.52
CA ILE A 27 14.83 -3.75 23.33
C ILE A 27 16.12 -4.56 23.52
N TRP A 28 17.18 -3.96 24.06
CA TRP A 28 18.44 -4.66 24.32
C TRP A 28 18.31 -5.74 25.39
N GLN A 29 17.53 -5.49 26.45
CA GLN A 29 17.19 -6.50 27.46
C GLN A 29 16.48 -7.71 26.83
N TRP A 30 15.45 -7.45 26.01
CA TRP A 30 14.76 -8.51 25.27
C TRP A 30 15.67 -9.26 24.30
N LYS A 31 16.58 -8.56 23.61
CA LYS A 31 17.56 -9.19 22.72
C LYS A 31 18.46 -10.15 23.49
N ALA A 32 18.93 -9.78 24.68
CA ALA A 32 19.76 -10.65 25.51
C ALA A 32 19.01 -11.91 25.96
N GLU A 33 17.76 -11.76 26.39
CA GLU A 33 16.89 -12.89 26.79
C GLU A 33 16.59 -13.84 25.63
N SER A 34 16.14 -13.28 24.50
CA SER A 34 15.77 -14.04 23.31
C SER A 34 16.98 -14.67 22.64
N GLY A 35 18.07 -13.91 22.45
CA GLY A 35 19.32 -14.40 21.89
C GLY A 35 19.93 -15.53 22.73
N GLY A 36 20.01 -15.34 24.05
CA GLY A 36 20.48 -16.40 24.95
C GLY A 36 19.65 -17.67 24.89
N THR A 37 18.33 -17.55 24.71
CA THR A 37 17.43 -18.69 24.53
C THR A 37 17.69 -19.43 23.22
N ILE A 38 17.81 -18.71 22.11
CA ILE A 38 18.12 -19.28 20.78
C ILE A 38 19.45 -20.03 20.83
N THR A 39 20.50 -19.42 21.40
CA THR A 39 21.83 -20.03 21.53
C THR A 39 21.79 -21.30 22.39
N ARG A 40 21.05 -21.31 23.52
CA ARG A 40 20.86 -22.53 24.34
C ARG A 40 20.15 -23.64 23.57
N GLN A 41 19.11 -23.31 22.80
CA GLN A 41 18.38 -24.27 21.98
C GLN A 41 19.28 -24.90 20.91
N MET A 42 20.04 -24.08 20.18
CA MET A 42 20.97 -24.56 19.15
C MET A 42 22.07 -25.47 19.74
N ARG A 43 22.61 -25.14 20.92
CA ARG A 43 23.58 -25.99 21.61
C ARG A 43 22.97 -27.33 22.03
N ARG A 44 21.73 -27.32 22.54
CA ARG A 44 21.01 -28.53 22.92
C ARG A 44 20.72 -29.45 21.73
N LEU A 45 20.53 -28.88 20.54
CA LEU A 45 20.36 -29.63 19.29
C LEU A 45 21.67 -30.20 18.74
N GLY A 46 22.83 -29.83 19.31
CA GLY A 46 24.13 -30.30 18.86
C GLY A 46 24.70 -29.56 17.65
N ASN A 47 24.27 -28.32 17.39
CA ASN A 47 24.78 -27.53 16.26
C ASN A 47 26.28 -27.24 16.44
N SER A 48 27.12 -27.73 15.52
CA SER A 48 28.58 -27.57 15.54
C SER A 48 29.04 -26.28 14.84
N VAL A 49 28.46 -25.14 15.22
CA VAL A 49 28.85 -23.81 14.70
C VAL A 49 30.01 -23.23 15.51
N ASP A 50 30.75 -22.28 14.92
CA ASP A 50 31.82 -21.54 15.60
C ASP A 50 31.22 -20.50 16.56
N TRP A 51 31.16 -20.86 17.84
CA TRP A 51 30.58 -20.02 18.89
C TRP A 51 31.49 -18.86 19.32
N GLU A 52 32.79 -18.95 19.09
CA GLU A 52 33.74 -17.89 19.45
C GLU A 52 33.58 -16.67 18.52
N ARG A 53 33.07 -16.91 17.31
CA ARG A 53 32.81 -15.88 16.28
C ARG A 53 31.34 -15.52 16.13
N GLU A 54 30.53 -15.70 17.18
CA GLU A 54 29.12 -15.28 17.16
C GLU A 54 29.03 -13.77 16.84
N ARG A 55 28.19 -13.41 15.88
CA ARG A 55 27.94 -12.02 15.46
C ARG A 55 26.47 -11.67 15.55
N PHE A 56 26.20 -10.39 15.75
CA PHE A 56 24.86 -9.82 15.81
C PHE A 56 24.76 -8.62 14.88
N THR A 57 23.67 -8.49 14.15
CA THR A 57 23.54 -7.48 13.08
C THR A 57 23.75 -6.03 13.55
N MET A 58 23.48 -5.73 14.83
CA MET A 58 23.77 -4.42 15.43
C MET A 58 25.01 -4.41 16.34
N ASP A 59 25.89 -5.39 16.24
CA ASP A 59 27.22 -5.31 16.86
C ASP A 59 28.10 -4.27 16.16
N GLU A 60 29.18 -3.86 16.80
CA GLU A 60 30.04 -2.78 16.29
C GLU A 60 30.63 -3.11 14.91
N GLY A 61 31.07 -4.36 14.70
CA GLY A 61 31.69 -4.79 13.46
C GLY A 61 30.72 -4.75 12.28
N LEU A 62 29.56 -5.40 12.42
CA LEU A 62 28.53 -5.42 11.37
C LEU A 62 27.90 -4.05 11.17
N SER A 63 27.70 -3.26 12.23
CA SER A 63 27.19 -1.88 12.09
C SER A 63 28.16 -1.01 11.29
N ASN A 64 29.47 -1.16 11.49
CA ASN A 64 30.48 -0.42 10.72
C ASN A 64 30.53 -0.89 9.26
N ALA A 65 30.37 -2.20 9.00
CA ALA A 65 30.26 -2.72 7.65
C ALA A 65 29.05 -2.14 6.89
N VAL A 66 27.88 -2.06 7.53
CA VAL A 66 26.68 -1.45 6.92
C VAL A 66 26.90 0.03 6.61
N LYS A 67 27.55 0.78 7.51
CA LYS A 67 27.90 2.20 7.27
C LYS A 67 28.84 2.36 6.07
N GLU A 68 29.87 1.52 5.97
CA GLU A 68 30.81 1.53 4.86
C GLU A 68 30.09 1.31 3.53
N VAL A 69 29.27 0.25 3.44
CA VAL A 69 28.50 -0.08 2.24
C VAL A 69 27.55 1.06 1.87
N PHE A 70 26.85 1.64 2.85
CA PHE A 70 25.97 2.78 2.59
C PHE A 70 26.73 3.98 2.02
N VAL A 71 27.86 4.35 2.61
CA VAL A 71 28.69 5.48 2.14
C VAL A 71 29.26 5.20 0.75
N ARG A 72 29.67 3.96 0.47
CA ARG A 72 30.18 3.56 -0.85
C ARG A 72 29.09 3.67 -1.91
N LEU A 73 27.92 3.08 -1.67
CA LEU A 73 26.79 3.15 -2.62
C LEU A 73 26.27 4.58 -2.82
N TYR A 74 26.35 5.43 -1.78
CA TYR A 74 26.04 6.85 -1.92
C TYR A 74 27.07 7.58 -2.80
N LYS A 75 28.36 7.32 -2.63
CA LYS A 75 29.44 7.90 -3.47
C LYS A 75 29.40 7.41 -4.92
N GLU A 76 28.81 6.24 -5.17
CA GLU A 76 28.59 5.67 -6.49
C GLU A 76 27.28 6.15 -7.14
N ASP A 77 26.59 7.14 -6.55
CA ASP A 77 25.31 7.69 -7.02
C ASP A 77 24.16 6.66 -7.10
N LEU A 78 24.27 5.54 -6.37
CA LEU A 78 23.24 4.50 -6.30
C LEU A 78 22.21 4.74 -5.18
N ILE A 79 22.52 5.62 -4.23
CA ILE A 79 21.61 6.04 -3.15
C ILE A 79 21.31 7.53 -3.31
N TYR A 80 20.02 7.87 -3.33
CA TYR A 80 19.54 9.25 -3.37
C TYR A 80 18.43 9.46 -2.34
N ARG A 81 18.12 10.74 -2.07
CA ARG A 81 16.96 11.14 -1.27
C ARG A 81 16.01 11.92 -2.16
N GLY A 82 14.75 11.49 -2.21
CA GLY A 82 13.70 12.16 -2.95
C GLY A 82 12.32 11.81 -2.39
N LYS A 83 11.30 12.54 -2.84
CA LYS A 83 9.92 12.26 -2.49
C LYS A 83 9.32 11.31 -3.51
N ARG A 84 8.99 10.10 -3.07
CA ARG A 84 8.39 9.05 -3.91
C ARG A 84 7.22 8.43 -3.15
N LEU A 85 6.26 7.89 -3.89
CA LEU A 85 5.23 7.04 -3.31
C LEU A 85 5.89 5.80 -2.69
N VAL A 86 5.52 5.49 -1.45
CA VAL A 86 6.04 4.36 -0.68
C VAL A 86 4.88 3.61 -0.03
N ASN A 87 5.08 2.31 0.22
CA ASN A 87 4.16 1.58 1.08
C ASN A 87 4.31 2.08 2.52
N TRP A 88 3.23 2.58 3.10
CA TRP A 88 3.20 3.11 4.46
C TRP A 88 2.32 2.25 5.37
N ASP A 89 2.80 1.89 6.56
CA ASP A 89 2.02 1.21 7.60
C ASP A 89 1.58 2.25 8.66
N PRO A 90 0.31 2.69 8.68
CA PRO A 90 -0.18 3.68 9.65
C PRO A 90 -0.06 3.23 11.11
N LYS A 91 -0.09 1.92 11.36
CA LYS A 91 -0.02 1.36 12.71
C LYS A 91 1.40 1.44 13.28
N LEU A 92 2.40 1.16 12.46
CA LEU A 92 3.80 1.29 12.87
C LEU A 92 4.35 2.71 12.68
N ARG A 93 3.69 3.50 11.83
CA ARG A 93 4.15 4.80 11.33
C ARG A 93 5.54 4.70 10.69
N THR A 94 5.68 3.79 9.73
CA THR A 94 6.92 3.61 8.97
C THR A 94 6.63 3.20 7.53
N ALA A 95 7.54 3.56 6.64
CA ALA A 95 7.59 2.97 5.31
C ALA A 95 8.01 1.50 5.40
N ILE A 96 7.50 0.68 4.49
CA ILE A 96 7.85 -0.73 4.32
C ILE A 96 8.23 -1.00 2.86
N SER A 97 9.09 -1.98 2.64
CA SER A 97 9.49 -2.39 1.29
C SER A 97 8.41 -3.25 0.62
N ASP A 98 8.44 -3.34 -0.70
CA ASP A 98 7.49 -4.18 -1.47
C ASP A 98 7.56 -5.66 -1.04
N LEU A 99 8.74 -6.15 -0.65
CA LEU A 99 8.96 -7.50 -0.15
C LEU A 99 8.32 -7.77 1.23
N GLU A 100 7.97 -6.70 1.96
CA GLU A 100 7.29 -6.78 3.25
C GLU A 100 5.75 -6.67 3.12
N VAL A 101 5.24 -6.55 1.90
CA VAL A 101 3.81 -6.51 1.59
C VAL A 101 3.34 -7.90 1.12
N GLU A 102 2.26 -8.40 1.71
CA GLU A 102 1.55 -9.62 1.33
C GLU A 102 0.17 -9.22 0.79
N ASN A 103 -0.11 -9.62 -0.45
CA ASN A 103 -1.42 -9.40 -1.08
C ASN A 103 -2.41 -10.46 -0.60
N ARG A 104 -3.57 -10.03 -0.08
CA ARG A 104 -4.64 -10.94 0.34
C ARG A 104 -5.93 -10.63 -0.38
N GLU A 105 -6.61 -11.69 -0.80
CA GLU A 105 -7.96 -11.58 -1.34
C GLU A 105 -8.94 -11.21 -0.24
N SER A 106 -9.83 -10.27 -0.56
CA SER A 106 -10.88 -9.80 0.33
C SER A 106 -12.12 -9.47 -0.48
N LYS A 107 -13.31 -9.73 0.06
CA LYS A 107 -14.57 -9.30 -0.56
C LYS A 107 -14.76 -7.82 -0.29
N GLY A 108 -15.01 -7.05 -1.34
CA GLY A 108 -15.30 -5.63 -1.26
C GLY A 108 -16.36 -5.21 -2.27
N SER A 109 -16.32 -3.93 -2.63
CA SER A 109 -17.26 -3.36 -3.59
C SER A 109 -16.50 -2.49 -4.61
N MET A 110 -17.10 -2.37 -5.78
CA MET A 110 -16.71 -1.46 -6.84
C MET A 110 -17.81 -0.42 -6.99
N TRP A 111 -17.48 0.83 -6.72
CA TRP A 111 -18.38 1.96 -6.81
C TRP A 111 -18.23 2.63 -8.16
N HIS A 112 -19.36 2.84 -8.84
CA HIS A 112 -19.43 3.55 -10.12
C HIS A 112 -19.95 4.96 -9.85
N ILE A 113 -19.11 5.96 -10.07
CA ILE A 113 -19.37 7.36 -9.72
C ILE A 113 -19.36 8.21 -10.99
N ARG A 114 -20.36 9.06 -11.16
CA ARG A 114 -20.47 10.00 -12.26
C ARG A 114 -19.65 11.25 -11.99
N TYR A 115 -18.77 11.58 -12.93
CA TYR A 115 -17.94 12.77 -12.94
C TYR A 115 -18.49 13.68 -14.06
N PRO A 116 -19.16 14.78 -13.71
CA PRO A 116 -19.70 15.72 -14.70
C PRO A 116 -18.61 16.24 -15.64
N LEU A 117 -18.88 16.25 -16.94
CA LEU A 117 -18.01 16.86 -17.94
C LEU A 117 -18.09 18.39 -17.83
N ALA A 118 -16.94 19.04 -17.93
CA ALA A 118 -16.86 20.50 -17.93
C ALA A 118 -17.20 21.07 -19.32
N ASP A 119 -17.44 22.39 -19.37
CA ASP A 119 -17.56 23.18 -20.60
C ASP A 119 -18.66 22.70 -21.58
N GLY A 120 -19.68 21.99 -21.07
CA GLY A 120 -20.76 21.44 -21.90
C GLY A 120 -20.32 20.30 -22.82
N ALA A 121 -19.14 19.72 -22.58
CA ALA A 121 -18.68 18.56 -23.32
C ALA A 121 -19.61 17.36 -23.10
N LYS A 122 -19.75 16.53 -24.13
CA LYS A 122 -20.57 15.32 -24.10
C LYS A 122 -19.78 14.13 -24.62
N THR A 123 -20.10 12.95 -24.11
CA THR A 123 -19.62 11.68 -24.65
C THR A 123 -20.18 11.46 -26.05
N ALA A 124 -19.64 10.46 -26.78
CA ALA A 124 -20.18 10.04 -28.08
C ALA A 124 -21.69 9.69 -28.00
N ASP A 125 -22.13 9.16 -26.85
CA ASP A 125 -23.53 8.81 -26.57
C ASP A 125 -24.38 10.00 -26.09
N GLY A 126 -23.83 11.22 -26.08
CA GLY A 126 -24.54 12.44 -25.70
C GLY A 126 -24.70 12.68 -24.20
N LYS A 127 -24.01 11.91 -23.35
CA LYS A 127 -24.01 12.09 -21.88
C LYS A 127 -23.08 13.23 -21.49
N ASP A 128 -23.44 13.96 -20.44
CA ASP A 128 -22.67 15.08 -19.87
C ASP A 128 -21.81 14.66 -18.67
N TYR A 129 -21.51 13.37 -18.52
CA TYR A 129 -20.67 12.82 -17.46
C TYR A 129 -19.88 11.59 -17.92
N LEU A 130 -18.78 11.32 -17.23
CA LEU A 130 -18.05 10.05 -17.28
C LEU A 130 -18.39 9.20 -16.07
N VAL A 131 -18.51 7.89 -16.24
CA VAL A 131 -18.66 6.98 -15.11
C VAL A 131 -17.29 6.40 -14.79
N VAL A 132 -16.78 6.65 -13.60
CA VAL A 132 -15.53 6.10 -13.13
C VAL A 132 -15.80 5.00 -12.11
N ALA A 133 -15.11 3.87 -12.25
CA ALA A 133 -15.21 2.78 -11.30
C ALA A 133 -14.03 2.83 -10.31
N THR A 134 -14.29 2.70 -9.01
CA THR A 134 -13.24 2.64 -7.99
C THR A 134 -13.58 1.72 -6.82
N THR A 135 -12.55 1.17 -6.19
CA THR A 135 -12.60 0.39 -4.94
C THR A 135 -12.25 1.23 -3.70
N ARG A 136 -11.82 2.48 -3.89
CA ARG A 136 -11.38 3.41 -2.84
C ARG A 136 -12.02 4.78 -3.04
N PRO A 137 -13.35 4.91 -2.85
CA PRO A 137 -14.03 6.18 -3.09
C PRO A 137 -13.53 7.29 -2.15
N GLU A 138 -12.91 6.97 -1.01
CA GLU A 138 -12.27 7.96 -0.15
C GLU A 138 -11.13 8.73 -0.83
N THR A 139 -10.50 8.13 -1.85
CA THR A 139 -9.38 8.75 -2.57
C THR A 139 -9.84 9.76 -3.63
N VAL A 140 -11.15 9.84 -3.91
CA VAL A 140 -11.73 10.78 -4.89
C VAL A 140 -11.34 12.23 -4.59
N LEU A 141 -11.21 12.60 -3.31
CA LEU A 141 -10.78 13.96 -2.91
C LEU A 141 -9.39 14.34 -3.45
N GLY A 142 -8.53 13.35 -3.70
CA GLY A 142 -7.17 13.52 -4.19
C GLY A 142 -7.01 13.33 -5.71
N ASP A 143 -8.11 13.15 -6.44
CA ASP A 143 -8.03 12.93 -7.89
C ASP A 143 -7.48 14.17 -8.61
N THR A 144 -6.60 13.91 -9.59
CA THR A 144 -5.99 14.94 -10.44
C THR A 144 -6.13 14.68 -11.91
N GLY A 145 -6.81 13.59 -12.30
CA GLY A 145 -7.17 13.31 -13.68
C GLY A 145 -8.11 12.12 -13.82
N VAL A 146 -8.65 11.94 -15.01
CA VAL A 146 -9.35 10.71 -15.44
C VAL A 146 -8.65 10.17 -16.66
N ALA A 147 -8.18 8.93 -16.60
CA ALA A 147 -7.59 8.25 -17.74
C ALA A 147 -8.65 7.51 -18.56
N VAL A 148 -8.56 7.64 -19.88
CA VAL A 148 -9.34 6.88 -20.86
C VAL A 148 -8.37 6.28 -21.88
N ASN A 149 -8.74 5.16 -22.50
CA ASN A 149 -7.90 4.57 -23.52
C ASN A 149 -7.94 5.44 -24.80
N PRO A 150 -6.80 5.80 -25.41
CA PRO A 150 -6.76 6.56 -26.67
C PRO A 150 -7.47 5.89 -27.85
N GLU A 151 -7.60 4.57 -27.82
CA GLU A 151 -8.28 3.77 -28.84
C GLU A 151 -9.75 3.51 -28.51
N ASP A 152 -10.27 4.03 -27.39
CA ASP A 152 -11.69 3.90 -27.05
C ASP A 152 -12.55 4.91 -27.84
N PRO A 153 -13.35 4.46 -28.83
CA PRO A 153 -14.15 5.37 -29.63
C PRO A 153 -15.22 6.10 -28.80
N ARG A 154 -15.55 5.61 -27.60
CA ARG A 154 -16.54 6.24 -26.70
C ARG A 154 -16.01 7.54 -26.09
N TYR A 155 -14.69 7.64 -25.88
CA TYR A 155 -14.08 8.69 -25.07
C TYR A 155 -12.86 9.38 -25.71
N LYS A 156 -12.36 8.90 -26.86
CA LYS A 156 -11.20 9.49 -27.55
C LYS A 156 -11.32 11.00 -27.76
N ASP A 157 -12.51 11.48 -28.14
CA ASP A 157 -12.80 12.90 -28.37
C ASP A 157 -12.87 13.74 -27.08
N LEU A 158 -12.74 13.11 -25.90
CA LEU A 158 -12.70 13.75 -24.60
C LEU A 158 -11.28 13.95 -24.07
N ILE A 159 -10.27 13.36 -24.71
CA ILE A 159 -8.87 13.54 -24.31
C ILE A 159 -8.49 15.02 -24.45
N GLY A 160 -7.92 15.59 -23.38
CA GLY A 160 -7.61 17.02 -23.29
C GLY A 160 -8.77 17.91 -22.83
N LYS A 161 -10.00 17.36 -22.71
CA LYS A 161 -11.12 18.04 -22.04
C LYS A 161 -11.03 17.81 -20.53
N PHE A 162 -12.01 18.34 -19.80
CA PHE A 162 -12.01 18.33 -18.34
C PHE A 162 -13.30 17.75 -17.78
N VAL A 163 -13.21 17.22 -16.57
CA VAL A 163 -14.35 16.90 -15.71
C VAL A 163 -14.31 17.76 -14.45
N ILE A 164 -15.46 17.93 -13.83
CA ILE A 164 -15.58 18.50 -12.50
C ILE A 164 -15.62 17.36 -11.49
N LEU A 165 -14.60 17.31 -10.63
CA LEU A 165 -14.48 16.33 -9.59
C LEU A 165 -15.60 16.53 -8.55
N PRO A 166 -16.43 15.50 -8.28
CA PRO A 166 -17.50 15.60 -7.28
C PRO A 166 -16.96 15.99 -5.90
N LEU A 167 -17.81 16.62 -5.08
CA LEU A 167 -17.55 17.07 -3.70
C LEU A 167 -16.56 18.23 -3.54
N VAL A 168 -15.48 18.28 -4.32
CA VAL A 168 -14.45 19.33 -4.24
C VAL A 168 -14.53 20.35 -5.36
N ASN A 169 -15.35 20.11 -6.39
CA ASN A 169 -15.54 20.97 -7.56
C ASN A 169 -14.23 21.35 -8.28
N ARG A 170 -13.21 20.47 -8.19
CA ARG A 170 -11.93 20.65 -8.85
C ARG A 170 -12.06 20.30 -10.32
N ARG A 171 -11.59 21.17 -11.21
CA ARG A 171 -11.48 20.86 -12.63
C ARG A 171 -10.25 20.01 -12.88
N ILE A 172 -10.43 18.77 -13.36
CA ILE A 172 -9.33 17.84 -13.63
C ILE A 172 -9.34 17.38 -15.09
N PRO A 173 -8.17 17.20 -15.73
CA PRO A 173 -8.07 16.81 -17.13
C PRO A 173 -8.45 15.35 -17.37
N ILE A 174 -8.94 15.08 -18.58
CA ILE A 174 -9.09 13.73 -19.13
C ILE A 174 -7.83 13.44 -19.96
N VAL A 175 -7.10 12.39 -19.63
CA VAL A 175 -5.85 12.00 -20.27
C VAL A 175 -6.00 10.69 -21.03
N GLY A 176 -5.32 10.58 -22.17
CA GLY A 176 -5.27 9.33 -22.93
C GLY A 176 -4.13 8.46 -22.42
N ASP A 177 -4.43 7.33 -21.79
CA ASP A 177 -3.42 6.39 -21.28
C ASP A 177 -3.87 4.93 -21.42
N GLU A 178 -2.94 4.06 -21.85
CA GLU A 178 -3.18 2.63 -22.03
C GLU A 178 -3.46 1.88 -20.72
N HIS A 179 -3.17 2.50 -19.56
CA HIS A 179 -3.58 1.96 -18.26
C HIS A 179 -5.10 1.83 -18.12
N ALA A 180 -5.86 2.68 -18.83
CA ALA A 180 -7.31 2.53 -18.93
C ALA A 180 -7.64 1.39 -19.91
N ASP A 181 -8.21 0.31 -19.37
CA ASP A 181 -8.62 -0.87 -20.14
C ASP A 181 -10.07 -0.71 -20.61
N MET A 182 -10.28 -0.77 -21.93
CA MET A 182 -11.58 -0.55 -22.56
C MET A 182 -12.64 -1.59 -22.16
N GLU A 183 -12.20 -2.81 -21.86
CA GLU A 183 -13.07 -3.96 -21.56
C GLU A 183 -13.37 -4.07 -20.05
N LYS A 184 -12.60 -3.40 -19.20
CA LYS A 184 -12.78 -3.44 -17.74
C LYS A 184 -13.58 -2.25 -17.22
N GLY A 185 -14.63 -2.57 -16.47
CA GLY A 185 -15.47 -1.58 -15.82
C GLY A 185 -16.14 -0.68 -16.87
N THR A 186 -15.80 0.61 -16.86
CA THR A 186 -16.40 1.62 -17.72
C THR A 186 -15.49 2.12 -18.84
N GLY A 187 -14.23 1.66 -18.88
CA GLY A 187 -13.17 2.22 -19.75
C GLY A 187 -12.59 3.56 -19.24
N CYS A 188 -13.09 4.09 -18.11
CA CYS A 188 -12.59 5.30 -17.46
C CYS A 188 -12.03 4.97 -16.07
N VAL A 189 -10.82 5.44 -15.79
CA VAL A 189 -10.12 5.20 -14.52
C VAL A 189 -9.81 6.54 -13.87
N LYS A 190 -10.19 6.75 -12.60
CA LYS A 190 -9.73 7.93 -11.85
C LYS A 190 -8.24 7.80 -11.57
N ILE A 191 -7.52 8.90 -11.67
CA ILE A 191 -6.08 8.96 -11.40
C ILE A 191 -5.87 9.75 -10.12
N THR A 192 -5.36 9.06 -9.09
CA THR A 192 -5.01 9.63 -7.78
C THR A 192 -3.53 9.37 -7.45
N PRO A 193 -2.59 10.10 -8.09
CA PRO A 193 -1.17 9.75 -8.10
C PRO A 193 -0.52 9.62 -6.71
N ALA A 194 -1.02 10.33 -5.70
CA ALA A 194 -0.45 10.30 -4.36
C ALA A 194 -0.87 9.07 -3.52
N HIS A 195 -1.75 8.20 -4.01
CA HIS A 195 -2.35 7.10 -3.21
C HIS A 195 -2.35 5.73 -3.89
N ASP A 196 -1.85 5.61 -5.12
CA ASP A 196 -1.74 4.35 -5.85
C ASP A 196 -0.52 4.32 -6.76
N PHE A 197 0.18 3.19 -6.83
CA PHE A 197 1.39 3.07 -7.65
C PHE A 197 1.12 3.13 -9.15
N ASN A 198 0.01 2.58 -9.63
CA ASN A 198 -0.32 2.66 -11.05
C ASN A 198 -0.73 4.08 -11.42
N ASP A 199 -1.58 4.70 -10.60
CA ASP A 199 -1.97 6.11 -10.78
C ASP A 199 -0.75 7.05 -10.68
N TYR A 200 0.23 6.73 -9.83
CA TYR A 200 1.47 7.48 -9.69
C TYR A 200 2.28 7.49 -10.99
N GLU A 201 2.39 6.35 -11.67
CA GLU A 201 3.09 6.24 -12.94
C GLU A 201 2.32 6.93 -14.09
N VAL A 202 0.98 6.83 -14.12
CA VAL A 202 0.14 7.60 -15.06
C VAL A 202 0.32 9.11 -14.81
N GLY A 203 0.25 9.53 -13.54
CA GLY A 203 0.45 10.92 -13.15
C GLY A 203 1.81 11.46 -13.57
N LYS A 204 2.87 10.66 -13.50
CA LYS A 204 4.19 11.02 -14.01
C LYS A 204 4.21 11.19 -15.53
N ARG A 205 3.65 10.24 -16.28
CA ARG A 205 3.63 10.29 -17.75
C ARG A 205 2.88 11.53 -18.28
N HIS A 206 1.80 11.91 -17.60
CA HIS A 206 0.93 13.03 -18.00
C HIS A 206 1.16 14.32 -17.20
N ALA A 207 2.24 14.39 -16.42
CA ALA A 207 2.57 15.55 -15.59
C ALA A 207 1.43 16.02 -14.66
N LEU A 208 0.64 15.08 -14.13
CA LEU A 208 -0.46 15.39 -13.21
C LEU A 208 0.09 15.73 -11.82
N PRO A 209 -0.45 16.76 -11.13
CA PRO A 209 -0.13 17.03 -9.75
C PRO A 209 -0.47 15.85 -8.82
N MET A 210 0.20 15.78 -7.68
CA MET A 210 0.05 14.74 -6.67
C MET A 210 -0.56 15.34 -5.40
N ILE A 211 -1.80 14.98 -5.09
CA ILE A 211 -2.53 15.52 -3.93
C ILE A 211 -2.59 14.49 -2.81
N ASN A 212 -1.79 14.68 -1.77
CA ASN A 212 -1.86 13.87 -0.55
C ASN A 212 -3.02 14.33 0.35
N ILE A 213 -4.06 13.50 0.46
CA ILE A 213 -5.23 13.73 1.31
C ILE A 213 -5.15 12.99 2.65
N LEU A 214 -4.15 12.13 2.86
CA LEU A 214 -4.04 11.29 4.05
C LEU A 214 -2.91 11.76 4.97
N THR A 215 -3.18 11.66 6.27
CA THR A 215 -2.17 11.78 7.32
C THR A 215 -1.39 10.47 7.44
N PHE A 216 -0.28 10.50 8.20
CA PHE A 216 0.48 9.30 8.54
C PHE A 216 -0.31 8.27 9.37
N ASP A 217 -1.42 8.67 9.99
CA ASP A 217 -2.33 7.76 10.70
C ASP A 217 -3.39 7.14 9.79
N GLY A 218 -3.45 7.57 8.53
CA GLY A 218 -4.44 7.11 7.57
C GLY A 218 -5.81 7.77 7.76
N ASP A 219 -5.84 8.94 8.39
CA ASP A 219 -7.02 9.81 8.49
C ASP A 219 -6.96 10.90 7.42
N ILE A 220 -8.12 11.43 7.02
CA ILE A 220 -8.22 12.55 6.07
C ILE A 220 -7.63 13.81 6.69
N ARG A 221 -6.79 14.53 5.93
CA ARG A 221 -6.18 15.79 6.36
C ARG A 221 -7.22 16.91 6.47
N GLU A 222 -6.91 17.92 7.27
CA GLU A 222 -7.63 19.21 7.22
C GLU A 222 -7.30 19.98 5.93
N THR A 223 -6.03 19.90 5.54
CA THR A 223 -5.49 20.56 4.35
C THR A 223 -4.64 19.55 3.59
N ALA A 224 -4.95 19.35 2.32
CA ALA A 224 -4.21 18.47 1.43
C ALA A 224 -2.81 19.03 1.17
N GLU A 225 -1.85 18.15 0.89
CA GLU A 225 -0.54 18.59 0.41
C GLU A 225 -0.48 18.36 -1.09
N VAL A 226 -0.05 19.38 -1.84
CA VAL A 226 -0.02 19.34 -3.30
C VAL A 226 1.43 19.38 -3.76
N PHE A 227 1.81 18.40 -4.57
CA PHE A 227 3.15 18.28 -5.13
C PHE A 227 3.12 18.16 -6.65
N ASP A 228 4.23 18.54 -7.29
CA ASP A 228 4.48 18.23 -8.68
C ASP A 228 4.98 16.78 -8.86
N THR A 229 5.30 16.38 -10.09
CA THR A 229 5.80 15.03 -10.39
C THR A 229 7.24 14.77 -9.92
N LYS A 230 7.96 15.81 -9.53
CA LYS A 230 9.32 15.74 -8.95
C LYS A 230 9.28 15.68 -7.41
N GLY A 231 8.10 15.92 -6.82
CA GLY A 231 7.90 15.90 -5.38
C GLY A 231 8.08 17.25 -4.69
N GLU A 232 8.18 18.33 -5.48
CA GLU A 232 8.24 19.70 -4.99
C GLU A 232 6.84 20.23 -4.69
N GLU A 233 6.71 21.11 -3.70
CA GLU A 233 5.43 21.73 -3.37
C GLU A 233 4.87 22.55 -4.54
N SER A 234 3.56 22.47 -4.76
CA SER A 234 2.87 23.13 -5.86
C SER A 234 1.55 23.75 -5.39
N ASP A 235 1.16 24.86 -5.99
CA ASP A 235 -0.08 25.59 -5.76
C ASP A 235 -1.07 25.49 -6.93
N VAL A 236 -0.81 24.58 -7.89
CA VAL A 236 -1.66 24.37 -9.09
C VAL A 236 -3.11 24.05 -8.73
N TYR A 237 -3.33 23.39 -7.59
CA TYR A 237 -4.68 23.11 -7.08
C TYR A 237 -4.82 23.58 -5.65
N SER A 238 -6.05 23.96 -5.28
CA SER A 238 -6.40 24.26 -3.89
C SER A 238 -6.13 23.05 -2.99
N SER A 239 -5.54 23.34 -1.83
CA SER A 239 -5.29 22.39 -0.75
C SER A 239 -6.52 22.17 0.15
N GLU A 240 -7.65 22.82 -0.14
CA GLU A 240 -8.87 22.68 0.65
C GLU A 240 -9.48 21.28 0.54
N ILE A 241 -9.89 20.74 1.69
CA ILE A 241 -10.68 19.52 1.81
C ILE A 241 -12.02 19.92 2.45
N PRO A 242 -13.19 19.45 1.96
CA PRO A 242 -14.48 19.80 2.54
C PRO A 242 -14.54 19.44 4.02
N ALA A 243 -15.07 20.37 4.84
CA ALA A 243 -15.02 20.29 6.29
C ALA A 243 -15.67 19.01 6.84
N GLU A 244 -16.71 18.48 6.17
CA GLU A 244 -17.36 17.24 6.60
C GLU A 244 -16.47 15.99 6.52
N PHE A 245 -15.40 16.01 5.73
CA PHE A 245 -14.51 14.85 5.55
C PHE A 245 -13.21 14.95 6.34
N GLN A 246 -12.86 16.14 6.82
CA GLN A 246 -11.60 16.37 7.54
C GLN A 246 -11.52 15.51 8.81
N LYS A 247 -10.34 14.97 9.12
CA LYS A 247 -10.04 14.14 10.30
C LYS A 247 -10.79 12.82 10.40
N LEU A 248 -11.58 12.44 9.39
CA LEU A 248 -12.22 11.14 9.38
C LEU A 248 -11.18 10.05 9.12
N GLU A 249 -11.30 8.93 9.83
CA GLU A 249 -10.54 7.72 9.52
C GLU A 249 -10.91 7.23 8.10
N ARG A 250 -9.94 6.80 7.29
CA ARG A 250 -10.15 6.47 5.86
C ARG A 250 -11.36 5.58 5.54
N PHE A 251 -11.71 4.60 6.37
CA PHE A 251 -12.87 3.74 6.14
C PHE A 251 -14.18 4.41 6.59
N ALA A 252 -14.14 5.28 7.60
CA ALA A 252 -15.26 6.16 7.92
C ALA A 252 -15.48 7.19 6.81
N ALA A 253 -14.40 7.82 6.32
CA ALA A 253 -14.41 8.74 5.19
C ALA A 253 -14.98 8.08 3.93
N ARG A 254 -14.61 6.81 3.66
CA ARG A 254 -15.17 6.01 2.57
C ARG A 254 -16.70 6.00 2.60
N LYS A 255 -17.29 5.73 3.77
CA LYS A 255 -18.76 5.69 3.93
C LYS A 255 -19.38 7.07 3.76
N ALA A 256 -18.77 8.10 4.35
CA ALA A 256 -19.23 9.48 4.25
C ALA A 256 -19.22 9.99 2.80
N ILE A 257 -18.15 9.72 2.06
CA ILE A 257 -17.99 10.15 0.67
C ILE A 257 -18.99 9.43 -0.23
N VAL A 258 -19.19 8.11 -0.06
CA VAL A 258 -20.22 7.39 -0.83
C VAL A 258 -21.61 7.97 -0.56
N ALA A 259 -21.95 8.26 0.71
CA ALA A 259 -23.23 8.87 1.04
C ALA A 259 -23.40 10.28 0.47
N ALA A 260 -22.33 11.09 0.46
CA ALA A 260 -22.37 12.43 -0.12
C ALA A 260 -22.52 12.40 -1.65
N VAL A 261 -21.83 11.47 -2.33
CA VAL A 261 -21.97 11.25 -3.77
C VAL A 261 -23.37 10.76 -4.14
N ASP A 262 -23.95 9.88 -3.33
CA ASP A 262 -25.32 9.38 -3.50
C ASP A 262 -26.37 10.48 -3.28
N ALA A 263 -26.17 11.32 -2.26
CA ALA A 263 -27.03 12.49 -2.00
C ALA A 263 -27.03 13.51 -3.16
N LEU A 264 -25.94 13.57 -3.94
CA LEU A 264 -25.84 14.37 -5.16
C LEU A 264 -26.43 13.67 -6.40
N GLY A 265 -26.90 12.42 -6.28
CA GLY A 265 -27.40 11.63 -7.41
C GLY A 265 -26.31 11.21 -8.40
N LEU A 266 -25.05 11.23 -7.98
CA LEU A 266 -23.89 10.91 -8.82
C LEU A 266 -23.41 9.45 -8.66
N LEU A 267 -23.98 8.70 -7.72
CA LEU A 267 -23.72 7.28 -7.58
C LEU A 267 -24.56 6.50 -8.61
N GLU A 268 -23.89 5.81 -9.54
CA GLU A 268 -24.57 5.02 -10.58
C GLU A 268 -24.91 3.61 -10.06
N GLU A 269 -23.91 2.90 -9.54
CA GLU A 269 -24.05 1.49 -9.17
C GLU A 269 -22.97 1.06 -8.17
N ILE A 270 -23.32 0.12 -7.29
CA ILE A 270 -22.38 -0.58 -6.41
C ILE A 270 -22.38 -2.06 -6.77
N LYS A 271 -21.24 -2.59 -7.23
CA LYS A 271 -21.08 -4.02 -7.54
C LYS A 271 -20.21 -4.71 -6.49
N PRO A 272 -20.54 -5.94 -6.05
CA PRO A 272 -19.59 -6.77 -5.33
C PRO A 272 -18.33 -7.01 -6.18
N HIS A 273 -17.15 -6.93 -5.58
CA HIS A 273 -15.90 -7.13 -6.27
C HIS A 273 -14.84 -7.76 -5.36
N ASP A 274 -14.02 -8.63 -5.94
CA ASP A 274 -12.93 -9.28 -5.23
C ASP A 274 -11.69 -8.38 -5.27
N LEU A 275 -11.27 -7.95 -4.09
CA LEU A 275 -10.15 -7.03 -3.90
C LEU A 275 -8.89 -7.80 -3.56
N THR A 276 -7.78 -7.38 -4.15
CA THR A 276 -6.46 -7.72 -3.65
C THR A 276 -5.98 -6.59 -2.74
N VAL A 277 -5.98 -6.82 -1.43
CA VAL A 277 -5.59 -5.82 -0.44
C VAL A 277 -4.13 -6.05 -0.03
N PRO A 278 -3.26 -5.05 -0.19
CA PRO A 278 -1.89 -5.12 0.31
C PRO A 278 -1.91 -5.00 1.83
N LEU A 279 -1.37 -6.01 2.52
CA LEU A 279 -1.24 -6.02 3.96
C LEU A 279 0.22 -6.28 4.31
N ARG A 280 0.75 -5.62 5.35
CA ARG A 280 2.09 -5.94 5.83
C ARG A 280 2.16 -7.43 6.21
N ARG A 281 3.14 -8.13 5.65
CA ARG A 281 3.45 -9.53 5.94
C ARG A 281 3.66 -9.72 7.44
N PRO A 282 2.85 -10.54 8.13
CA PRO A 282 3.09 -10.83 9.53
C PRO A 282 4.36 -11.67 9.66
N TRP A 283 5.34 -11.20 10.45
CA TRP A 283 6.58 -11.91 10.79
C TRP A 283 6.38 -13.34 11.35
N ARG A 284 5.16 -13.73 11.74
CA ARG A 284 4.85 -15.07 12.28
C ARG A 284 4.57 -16.13 11.21
N ARG A 285 4.33 -15.78 9.95
CA ARG A 285 3.90 -16.77 8.94
C ARG A 285 5.06 -17.42 8.17
N SER A 286 6.27 -16.85 8.24
CA SER A 286 7.45 -17.33 7.51
C SER A 286 8.14 -18.57 8.10
N TYR A 287 7.76 -19.02 9.31
CA TYR A 287 8.39 -20.17 9.99
C TYR A 287 7.42 -21.25 10.47
N ARG A 288 6.17 -21.27 9.97
CA ARG A 288 5.39 -22.52 9.97
C ARG A 288 5.68 -23.24 8.66
N THR A 289 6.81 -23.94 8.62
CA THR A 289 6.93 -25.09 7.72
C THR A 289 5.79 -26.05 8.04
N ASP A 290 5.18 -26.60 7.00
CA ASP A 290 4.14 -27.64 7.01
C ASP A 290 4.52 -28.87 7.85
N ALA A 291 4.51 -28.74 9.18
CA ALA A 291 4.77 -29.83 10.11
C ALA A 291 3.53 -30.72 10.35
N ASP A 292 2.36 -30.33 9.83
CA ASP A 292 1.09 -31.06 9.98
C ASP A 292 0.65 -31.79 8.70
N ARG A 293 1.52 -31.91 7.67
CA ARG A 293 1.24 -32.84 6.57
C ARG A 293 1.75 -34.24 6.95
N PRO A 294 0.87 -35.26 7.06
CA PRO A 294 1.33 -36.61 7.32
C PRO A 294 2.25 -37.06 6.20
N VAL A 295 3.45 -37.48 6.58
CA VAL A 295 4.47 -38.04 5.68
C VAL A 295 3.87 -39.21 4.92
N VAL A 296 3.66 -39.02 3.63
CA VAL A 296 3.29 -40.08 2.69
C VAL A 296 4.38 -41.16 2.76
N ARG A 297 4.00 -42.38 3.12
CA ARG A 297 4.90 -43.54 3.23
C ARG A 297 5.72 -43.72 1.94
N PRO A 298 7.00 -44.12 2.01
CA PRO A 298 7.79 -44.37 0.82
C PRO A 298 7.22 -45.58 0.07
N CYS A 299 6.97 -45.37 -1.22
CA CYS A 299 6.70 -46.41 -2.19
C CYS A 299 7.93 -47.34 -2.27
N ARG A 300 7.82 -48.58 -1.76
CA ARG A 300 8.72 -49.67 -2.15
C ARG A 300 8.05 -50.45 -3.28
N ARG A 301 8.69 -50.50 -4.45
CA ARG A 301 8.42 -51.49 -5.50
C ARG A 301 9.73 -52.09 -6.01
N ALA A 302 9.55 -53.26 -6.63
CA ALA A 302 10.51 -54.17 -7.27
C ALA A 302 11.29 -55.04 -6.28
N GLY A 303 10.86 -56.29 -6.08
CA GLY A 303 11.26 -57.50 -6.83
C GLY A 303 11.68 -58.53 -5.75
N GLU A 304 11.51 -59.85 -5.80
CA GLU A 304 11.39 -60.83 -6.86
C GLU A 304 10.79 -62.13 -6.27
N THR A 305 10.10 -62.87 -7.14
CA THR A 305 9.89 -64.32 -7.27
C THR A 305 10.32 -65.35 -6.18
N GLY A 306 9.44 -66.34 -5.98
CA GLY A 306 9.72 -67.70 -5.46
C GLY A 306 8.97 -67.99 -4.15
N GLY A 307 8.15 -69.01 -3.92
CA GLY A 307 7.92 -70.32 -4.54
C GLY A 307 7.64 -71.32 -3.38
N GLY A 308 6.62 -72.18 -3.50
CA GLY A 308 6.34 -73.32 -2.61
C GLY A 308 5.42 -73.02 -1.40
N SER A 309 4.18 -73.55 -1.34
CA SER A 309 3.75 -74.94 -1.11
C SER A 309 3.47 -75.22 0.38
N GLY A 310 2.22 -75.54 0.70
CA GLY A 310 1.72 -75.92 2.03
C GLY A 310 0.31 -75.44 2.26
#